data_AF-A0A3L6LAS2-F1
#
_entry.id   AF-A0A3L6LAS2-F1
#
_cell.length_a   1.000
_cell.length_b   1.000
_cell.length_c   1.000
_cell.angle_alpha   90.00
_cell.angle_beta   90.00
_cell.angle_gamma   90.00
#
_symmetry.space_group_name_H-M   'P 1'
#
loop_
_entity.id
_entity.type
_entity.pdbx_description
1 polymer ?
#
loop_
_entity_poly.entity_id
_entity_poly.type
_entity_poly.pdbx_seq_one_letter_code
_entity_poly.pdbx_strand_id
1 'polypeptide(L)'
;MARSLQDPRLSFYCEQYDHIAHRMNHYVLQFYFEDRTVEIREVTKNRLHLKRAHFPHLNRDDFKVGSSLSLLGGVIKLTAYADEVTRELCGERGEVTAVMFGEQLLPQLGRCLAVLTEECGFVALEMQMAWLPVETAAAYGVPPDLVEGRIVVVKCANTNALQRGIDFMARMPGARAAESVEEVGRWEQIVEKAKEQPVAILGDPNSTVVIIKPHALQKLAGGVIVQQLIDAGLEISGISLTNMTSQQANELLKPYKGVLPDFPDTMRSLMGTVWVLQFVSLDEGVDVVSVAREVCGPFDPVIAKELRPTSIRARFGVDRAHNAVHCCDLHEEGPLYSNFFFRPEDVDE
;
A
#
# COMPACT_ATOMS: atom_id res chain seq x y z
N MET A 1 4.11 10.84 -33.62
CA MET A 1 4.64 11.02 -32.26
C MET A 1 4.72 12.51 -32.01
N ALA A 2 4.21 12.95 -30.86
CA ALA A 2 4.21 14.35 -30.48
C ALA A 2 5.64 14.86 -30.24
N ARG A 3 5.88 16.15 -30.46
CA ARG A 3 7.21 16.77 -30.38
C ARG A 3 7.23 18.00 -29.44
N SER A 4 6.16 18.23 -28.69
CA SER A 4 6.00 19.42 -27.86
C SER A 4 5.68 19.03 -26.42
N LEU A 5 6.39 19.62 -25.47
CA LEU A 5 6.09 19.54 -24.03
C LEU A 5 4.75 20.21 -23.65
N GLN A 6 4.12 20.91 -24.59
CA GLN A 6 2.76 21.45 -24.43
C GLN A 6 1.67 20.43 -24.82
N ASP A 7 2.02 19.22 -25.23
CA ASP A 7 1.01 18.18 -25.54
C ASP A 7 0.32 17.74 -24.24
N PRO A 8 -1.02 17.92 -24.10
CA PRO A 8 -1.75 17.62 -22.88
C PRO A 8 -2.01 16.12 -22.69
N ARG A 9 -1.10 15.27 -23.18
CA ARG A 9 -1.27 13.82 -23.27
C ARG A 9 -0.06 13.07 -22.75
N LEU A 10 -0.32 12.05 -21.95
CA LEU A 10 0.64 11.05 -21.52
C LEU A 10 0.40 9.73 -22.27
N SER A 11 1.47 9.05 -22.67
CA SER A 11 1.45 7.87 -23.53
C SER A 11 2.30 6.75 -22.93
N PHE A 12 1.69 5.59 -22.67
CA PHE A 12 2.34 4.45 -22.02
C PHE A 12 2.16 3.16 -22.83
N TYR A 13 3.19 2.34 -22.85
CA TYR A 13 3.04 0.91 -23.08
C TYR A 13 2.41 0.29 -21.83
N CYS A 14 1.46 -0.60 -22.03
CA CYS A 14 0.80 -1.27 -20.94
C CYS A 14 0.40 -2.70 -21.28
N GLU A 15 0.21 -3.48 -20.23
CA GLU A 15 -0.13 -4.89 -20.29
C GLU A 15 -1.40 -5.17 -19.49
N GLN A 16 -2.23 -6.05 -20.03
CA GLN A 16 -3.43 -6.54 -19.37
C GLN A 16 -3.55 -8.04 -19.60
N TYR A 17 -3.73 -8.78 -18.52
CA TYR A 17 -4.03 -10.19 -18.60
C TYR A 17 -5.51 -10.41 -18.91
N ASP A 18 -5.80 -11.14 -19.98
CA ASP A 18 -7.14 -11.54 -20.36
C ASP A 18 -7.41 -12.92 -19.76
N HIS A 19 -8.20 -12.96 -18.68
CA HIS A 19 -8.54 -14.20 -17.98
C HIS A 19 -9.41 -15.16 -18.80
N ILE A 20 -10.11 -14.67 -19.83
CA ILE A 20 -10.95 -15.52 -20.69
C ILE A 20 -10.09 -16.17 -21.77
N ALA A 21 -9.20 -15.40 -22.38
CA ALA A 21 -8.32 -15.88 -23.45
C ALA A 21 -6.98 -16.43 -22.96
N HIS A 22 -6.71 -16.42 -21.64
CA HIS A 22 -5.46 -16.83 -20.99
C HIS A 22 -4.20 -16.24 -21.66
N ARG A 23 -4.25 -14.95 -22.02
CA ARG A 23 -3.14 -14.29 -22.74
C ARG A 23 -2.86 -12.91 -22.20
N MET A 24 -1.60 -12.50 -22.31
CA MET A 24 -1.18 -11.13 -22.02
C MET A 24 -1.35 -10.26 -23.27
N ASN A 25 -2.23 -9.27 -23.18
CA ASN A 25 -2.42 -8.29 -24.24
C ASN A 25 -1.52 -7.07 -23.97
N HIS A 26 -0.92 -6.55 -25.04
CA HIS A 26 -0.04 -5.38 -24.97
C HIS A 26 -0.70 -4.21 -25.71
N TYR A 27 -0.80 -3.08 -25.03
CA TYR A 27 -1.46 -1.89 -25.53
C TYR A 27 -0.55 -0.66 -25.47
N VAL A 28 -0.93 0.36 -26.23
CA VAL A 28 -0.53 1.74 -26.03
C VAL A 28 -1.74 2.47 -25.48
N LEU A 29 -1.61 2.98 -24.27
CA LEU A 29 -2.59 3.82 -23.60
C LEU A 29 -2.20 5.28 -23.74
N GLN A 30 -3.18 6.12 -24.08
CA GLN A 30 -3.05 7.56 -24.16
C GLN A 30 -4.03 8.22 -23.20
N PHE A 31 -3.53 8.98 -22.25
CA PHE A 31 -4.33 9.76 -21.30
C PHE A 31 -4.23 11.24 -21.61
N TYR A 32 -5.37 11.91 -21.75
CA TYR A 32 -5.48 13.34 -21.98
C TYR A 32 -5.92 14.01 -20.68
N PHE A 33 -5.02 14.72 -20.02
CA PHE A 33 -5.24 15.18 -18.64
C PHE A 33 -6.11 16.44 -18.54
N GLU A 34 -6.24 17.23 -19.60
CA GLU A 34 -7.13 18.39 -19.65
C GLU A 34 -8.60 18.00 -19.51
N ASP A 35 -9.01 16.91 -20.15
CA ASP A 35 -10.40 16.46 -20.19
C ASP A 35 -10.59 15.06 -19.58
N ARG A 36 -9.56 14.51 -18.94
CA ARG A 36 -9.54 13.20 -18.25
C ARG A 36 -10.09 12.08 -19.13
N THR A 37 -9.61 12.00 -20.36
CA THR A 37 -10.02 10.94 -21.29
C THR A 37 -8.89 9.96 -21.59
N VAL A 38 -9.25 8.72 -21.89
CA VAL A 38 -8.32 7.63 -22.22
C VAL A 38 -8.64 7.04 -23.59
N GLU A 39 -7.61 6.85 -24.42
CA GLU A 39 -7.65 6.07 -25.67
C GLU A 39 -6.68 4.88 -25.56
N ILE A 40 -7.06 3.70 -26.04
CA ILE A 40 -6.23 2.48 -25.98
C ILE A 40 -6.14 1.83 -27.35
N ARG A 41 -4.92 1.45 -27.76
CA ARG A 41 -4.62 0.75 -29.02
C ARG A 41 -3.84 -0.53 -28.76
N GLU A 42 -4.18 -1.61 -29.45
CA GLU A 42 -3.47 -2.89 -29.38
C GLU A 42 -2.17 -2.82 -30.19
N VAL A 43 -1.03 -3.13 -29.56
CA VAL A 43 0.31 -2.98 -30.18
C VAL A 43 0.49 -3.91 -31.38
N THR A 44 0.11 -5.18 -31.22
CA THR A 44 0.38 -6.24 -32.20
C THR A 44 -0.40 -6.06 -33.51
N LYS A 45 -1.59 -5.45 -33.45
CA LYS A 45 -2.49 -5.28 -34.60
C LYS A 45 -2.69 -3.82 -35.00
N ASN A 46 -2.08 -2.88 -34.26
CA ASN A 46 -2.33 -1.44 -34.36
C ASN A 46 -3.84 -1.10 -34.43
N ARG A 47 -4.66 -1.88 -33.72
CA ARG A 47 -6.12 -1.77 -33.77
C ARG A 47 -6.61 -0.96 -32.58
N LEU A 48 -7.52 -0.03 -32.82
CA LEU A 48 -8.19 0.71 -31.75
C LEU A 48 -8.96 -0.27 -30.85
N HIS A 49 -8.61 -0.29 -29.57
CA HIS A 49 -9.24 -1.14 -28.57
C HIS A 49 -10.29 -0.37 -27.77
N LEU A 50 -9.95 0.87 -27.38
CA LEU A 50 -10.86 1.82 -26.75
C LEU A 50 -10.81 3.16 -27.46
N LYS A 51 -11.96 3.65 -27.94
CA LYS A 51 -12.11 5.04 -28.38
C LYS A 51 -12.07 5.97 -27.17
N ARG A 52 -11.55 7.19 -27.36
CA ARG A 52 -11.47 8.25 -26.35
C ARG A 52 -12.73 8.29 -25.47
N ALA A 53 -12.59 7.87 -24.20
CA ALA A 53 -13.67 7.78 -23.22
C ALA A 53 -13.27 8.49 -21.93
N HIS A 54 -14.24 9.05 -21.22
CA HIS A 54 -14.02 9.89 -20.04
C HIS A 54 -13.92 9.04 -18.76
N PHE A 55 -12.87 9.27 -17.98
CA PHE A 55 -12.59 8.56 -16.72
C PHE A 55 -12.34 9.59 -15.61
N PRO A 56 -13.39 10.12 -14.95
CA PRO A 56 -13.27 11.27 -14.06
C PRO A 56 -12.47 10.99 -12.77
N HIS A 57 -12.34 9.72 -12.39
CA HIS A 57 -11.58 9.28 -11.22
C HIS A 57 -10.07 9.24 -11.45
N LEU A 58 -9.61 9.32 -12.70
CA LEU A 58 -8.19 9.29 -13.04
C LEU A 58 -7.61 10.70 -13.09
N ASN A 59 -6.48 10.88 -12.44
CA ASN A 59 -5.70 12.11 -12.38
C ASN A 59 -4.32 11.88 -13.01
N ARG A 60 -3.62 12.98 -13.32
CA ARG A 60 -2.28 12.93 -13.91
C ARG A 60 -1.30 12.08 -13.08
N ASP A 61 -1.39 12.16 -11.75
CA ASP A 61 -0.46 11.49 -10.84
C ASP A 61 -0.58 9.96 -10.82
N ASP A 62 -1.71 9.42 -11.31
CA ASP A 62 -1.95 7.97 -11.44
C ASP A 62 -1.13 7.35 -12.58
N PHE A 63 -0.62 8.17 -13.50
CA PHE A 63 0.07 7.73 -14.70
C PHE A 63 1.59 7.75 -14.54
N LYS A 64 2.13 6.67 -13.95
CA LYS A 64 3.57 6.42 -13.82
C LYS A 64 3.90 5.00 -14.27
N VAL A 65 5.11 4.78 -14.80
CA VAL A 65 5.58 3.42 -15.12
C VAL A 65 5.57 2.59 -13.83
N GLY A 66 5.03 1.38 -13.89
CA GLY A 66 4.79 0.48 -12.76
C GLY A 66 3.38 0.59 -12.17
N SER A 67 2.66 1.69 -12.40
CA SER A 67 1.30 1.86 -11.89
C SER A 67 0.31 0.91 -12.55
N SER A 68 -0.72 0.52 -11.79
CA SER A 68 -1.82 -0.32 -12.26
C SER A 68 -3.12 0.47 -12.22
N LEU A 69 -3.80 0.57 -13.36
CA LEU A 69 -5.02 1.33 -13.53
C LEU A 69 -6.21 0.41 -13.71
N SER A 70 -7.32 0.69 -13.02
CA SER A 70 -8.59 0.00 -13.25
C SER A 70 -9.32 0.62 -14.44
N LEU A 71 -9.29 -0.06 -15.58
CA LEU A 71 -9.87 0.38 -16.84
C LEU A 71 -10.65 -0.76 -17.50
N LEU A 72 -11.81 -0.47 -18.09
CA LEU A 72 -12.62 -1.44 -18.86
C LEU A 72 -12.98 -2.74 -18.10
N GLY A 73 -13.11 -2.66 -16.77
CA GLY A 73 -13.42 -3.84 -15.95
C GLY A 73 -12.23 -4.78 -15.70
N GLY A 74 -10.99 -4.33 -15.94
CA GLY A 74 -9.78 -5.06 -15.60
C GLY A 74 -8.64 -4.14 -15.12
N VAL A 75 -7.49 -4.73 -14.80
CA VAL A 75 -6.29 -4.00 -14.37
C VAL A 75 -5.30 -3.90 -15.52
N ILE A 76 -4.94 -2.68 -15.89
CA ILE A 76 -3.94 -2.38 -16.92
C ILE A 76 -2.68 -1.89 -16.21
N LYS A 77 -1.57 -2.62 -16.37
CA LYS A 77 -0.26 -2.25 -15.81
C LYS A 77 0.50 -1.39 -16.81
N LEU A 78 0.95 -0.21 -16.40
CA LEU A 78 1.80 0.66 -17.22
C LEU A 78 3.25 0.15 -17.15
N THR A 79 3.82 -0.29 -18.27
CA THR A 79 5.11 -0.99 -18.29
C THR A 79 6.26 -0.13 -18.79
N ALA A 80 6.00 0.83 -19.66
CA ALA A 80 7.01 1.78 -20.15
C ALA A 80 6.37 3.04 -20.73
N TYR A 81 7.16 4.09 -20.95
CA TYR A 81 6.74 5.26 -21.70
C TYR A 81 6.67 4.93 -23.19
N ALA A 82 5.59 5.31 -23.87
CA ALA A 82 5.41 5.07 -25.30
C ALA A 82 5.92 6.22 -26.19
N ASP A 83 6.29 7.36 -25.60
CA ASP A 83 7.02 8.42 -26.29
C ASP A 83 7.93 9.23 -25.35
N GLU A 84 8.87 9.94 -25.97
CA GLU A 84 9.89 10.76 -25.32
C GLU A 84 9.28 11.95 -24.54
N VAL A 85 8.23 12.56 -25.09
CA VAL A 85 7.54 13.69 -24.46
C VAL A 85 6.88 13.24 -23.16
N THR A 86 6.20 12.09 -23.14
CA THR A 86 5.67 11.49 -21.91
C THR A 86 6.80 11.13 -20.97
N ARG A 87 7.91 10.58 -21.49
CA ARG A 87 9.09 10.30 -20.66
C ARG A 87 9.66 11.56 -20.02
N GLU A 88 9.59 12.74 -20.65
CA GLU A 88 10.02 14.02 -20.08
C GLU A 88 8.95 14.65 -19.16
N LEU A 89 7.66 14.57 -19.52
CA LEU A 89 6.53 15.08 -18.72
C LEU A 89 6.25 14.26 -17.46
N CYS A 90 6.54 12.97 -17.52
CA CYS A 90 6.66 12.04 -16.39
C CYS A 90 8.13 11.89 -15.96
N GLY A 91 9.03 12.69 -16.55
CA GLY A 91 10.49 12.60 -16.51
C GLY A 91 11.16 13.26 -15.35
N GLU A 92 10.43 13.49 -14.28
CA GLU A 92 10.96 13.12 -12.98
C GLU A 92 10.79 11.60 -12.91
N ARG A 93 11.84 10.82 -13.24
CA ARG A 93 11.94 9.48 -12.63
C ARG A 93 11.68 9.73 -11.16
N GLY A 94 10.55 9.27 -10.62
CA GLY A 94 10.24 9.49 -9.22
C GLY A 94 11.44 8.97 -8.46
N GLU A 95 12.28 9.88 -7.97
CA GLU A 95 13.49 9.46 -7.31
C GLU A 95 13.01 8.64 -6.12
N VAL A 96 13.68 7.52 -5.90
CA VAL A 96 13.33 6.63 -4.80
C VAL A 96 14.43 6.72 -3.75
N THR A 97 14.00 6.62 -2.51
CA THR A 97 14.86 6.29 -1.39
C THR A 97 14.23 5.13 -0.63
N ALA A 98 14.98 4.56 0.29
CA ALA A 98 14.49 3.60 1.25
C ALA A 98 14.73 4.16 2.65
N VAL A 99 13.75 4.00 3.53
CA VAL A 99 13.80 4.42 4.93
C VAL A 99 13.57 3.18 5.80
N MET A 100 14.35 3.05 6.87
CA MET A 100 14.23 1.98 7.85
C MET A 100 13.89 2.53 9.23
N PHE A 101 13.00 1.81 9.92
CA PHE A 101 12.65 2.03 11.31
C PHE A 101 12.99 0.78 12.13
N GLY A 102 13.84 0.91 13.14
CA GLY A 102 14.18 -0.19 14.04
C GLY A 102 13.17 -0.43 15.15
N GLU A 103 13.40 -1.49 15.91
CA GLU A 103 12.65 -1.94 17.09
C GLU A 103 12.25 -0.78 18.03
N GLN A 104 13.20 0.10 18.34
CA GLN A 104 13.03 1.26 19.23
C GLN A 104 12.00 2.29 18.72
N LEU A 105 11.70 2.30 17.42
CA LEU A 105 10.73 3.20 16.81
C LEU A 105 9.35 2.56 16.64
N LEU A 106 9.19 1.25 16.86
CA LEU A 106 7.92 0.57 16.69
C LEU A 106 6.78 1.14 17.56
N PRO A 107 6.99 1.52 18.84
CA PRO A 107 5.96 2.16 19.66
C PRO A 107 5.47 3.52 19.13
N GLN A 108 6.22 4.13 18.20
CA GLN A 108 5.87 5.40 17.56
C GLN A 108 5.86 5.31 16.03
N LEU A 109 5.76 4.09 15.48
CA LEU A 109 5.89 3.85 14.03
C LEU A 109 4.84 4.64 13.25
N GLY A 110 3.61 4.74 13.75
CA GLY A 110 2.57 5.52 13.09
C GLY A 110 2.93 6.99 12.98
N ARG A 111 3.52 7.59 14.02
CA ARG A 111 4.05 8.98 13.96
C ARG A 111 5.18 9.09 12.94
N CYS A 112 6.12 8.15 12.93
CA CYS A 112 7.22 8.12 11.95
C CYS A 112 6.68 8.10 10.50
N LEU A 113 5.70 7.22 10.24
CA LEU A 113 5.06 7.09 8.93
C LEU A 113 4.27 8.35 8.56
N ALA A 114 3.56 8.96 9.52
CA ALA A 114 2.84 10.22 9.30
C ALA A 114 3.81 11.35 8.92
N VAL A 115 4.93 11.52 9.63
CA VAL A 115 5.95 12.53 9.28
C VAL A 115 6.52 12.24 7.88
N LEU A 116 6.81 10.99 7.58
CA LEU A 116 7.34 10.58 6.28
C LEU A 116 6.37 10.94 5.14
N THR A 117 5.08 10.63 5.28
CA THR A 117 4.09 10.84 4.21
C THR A 117 3.49 12.24 4.21
N GLU A 118 2.96 12.71 5.34
CA GLU A 118 2.22 13.99 5.46
C GLU A 118 3.16 15.19 5.40
N GLU A 119 4.26 15.15 6.13
CA GLU A 119 5.12 16.33 6.30
C GLU A 119 6.28 16.37 5.30
N CYS A 120 6.89 15.22 5.01
CA CYS A 120 7.96 15.12 4.03
C CYS A 120 7.46 14.83 2.61
N GLY A 121 6.18 14.50 2.44
CA GLY A 121 5.55 14.33 1.13
C GLY A 121 6.00 13.07 0.37
N PHE A 122 6.54 12.07 1.06
CA PHE A 122 6.92 10.81 0.43
C PHE A 122 5.68 9.96 0.12
N VAL A 123 5.71 9.30 -1.03
CA VAL A 123 4.73 8.26 -1.39
C VAL A 123 5.37 6.90 -1.15
N ALA A 124 4.81 6.11 -0.23
CA ALA A 124 5.24 4.74 -0.01
C ALA A 124 4.90 3.88 -1.24
N LEU A 125 5.91 3.19 -1.77
CA LEU A 125 5.79 2.28 -2.92
C LEU A 125 5.77 0.82 -2.45
N GLU A 126 6.64 0.51 -1.49
CA GLU A 126 6.74 -0.80 -0.86
C GLU A 126 7.01 -0.59 0.63
N MET A 127 6.46 -1.47 1.46
CA MET A 127 6.68 -1.45 2.90
C MET A 127 6.55 -2.86 3.42
N GLN A 128 7.51 -3.30 4.23
CA GLN A 128 7.49 -4.63 4.83
C GLN A 128 8.22 -4.63 6.18
N MET A 129 7.67 -5.35 7.15
CA MET A 129 8.39 -5.70 8.36
C MET A 129 9.30 -6.91 8.11
N ALA A 130 10.54 -6.81 8.57
CA ALA A 130 11.54 -7.87 8.46
C ALA A 130 12.20 -8.11 9.81
N TRP A 131 12.69 -9.34 10.02
CA TRP A 131 13.66 -9.65 11.05
C TRP A 131 15.04 -9.60 10.41
N LEU A 132 16.00 -8.92 11.04
CA LEU A 132 17.35 -8.78 10.48
C LEU A 132 18.40 -9.51 11.35
N PRO A 133 18.80 -10.74 10.97
CA PRO A 133 19.92 -11.43 11.61
C PRO A 133 21.25 -10.70 11.40
N VAL A 134 22.12 -10.71 12.41
CA VAL A 134 23.47 -10.10 12.38
C VAL A 134 24.27 -10.49 11.14
N GLU A 135 24.20 -11.77 10.75
CA GLU A 135 24.93 -12.34 9.61
C GLU A 135 24.58 -11.65 8.29
N THR A 136 23.34 -11.18 8.16
CA THR A 136 22.82 -10.58 6.93
C THR A 136 22.95 -9.05 6.90
N ALA A 137 23.09 -8.41 8.06
CA ALA A 137 23.15 -6.95 8.16
C ALA A 137 24.34 -6.36 7.38
N ALA A 138 25.51 -6.99 7.47
CA ALA A 138 26.70 -6.56 6.74
C ALA A 138 26.53 -6.67 5.21
N ALA A 139 25.84 -7.70 4.73
CA ALA A 139 25.59 -7.91 3.30
C ALA A 139 24.70 -6.79 2.72
N TYR A 140 23.71 -6.33 3.49
CA TYR A 140 22.81 -5.26 3.08
C TYR A 140 23.28 -3.85 3.47
N GLY A 141 24.41 -3.73 4.19
CA GLY A 141 24.92 -2.46 4.69
C GLY A 141 24.05 -1.81 5.75
N VAL A 142 23.28 -2.62 6.50
CA VAL A 142 22.41 -2.08 7.56
C VAL A 142 23.26 -1.73 8.79
N PRO A 143 23.02 -0.57 9.43
CA PRO A 143 23.71 -0.17 10.64
C PRO A 143 23.64 -1.22 11.78
N PRO A 144 24.72 -1.42 12.56
CA PRO A 144 24.75 -2.42 13.63
C PRO A 144 23.71 -2.22 14.74
N ASP A 145 23.14 -1.03 14.89
CA ASP A 145 22.11 -0.76 15.91
C ASP A 145 20.72 -1.27 15.52
N LEU A 146 20.56 -1.78 14.30
CA LEU A 146 19.29 -2.31 13.77
C LEU A 146 19.30 -3.84 13.59
N VAL A 147 20.30 -4.54 14.13
CA VAL A 147 20.45 -6.01 14.04
C VAL A 147 19.82 -6.69 15.24
N GLU A 148 19.46 -7.98 15.10
CA GLU A 148 18.76 -8.77 16.15
C GLU A 148 17.44 -8.14 16.62
N GLY A 149 16.73 -7.49 15.70
CA GLY A 149 15.46 -6.86 15.99
C GLY A 149 14.54 -6.81 14.78
N ARG A 150 13.30 -6.39 15.02
CA ARG A 150 12.37 -6.11 13.93
C ARG A 150 12.72 -4.77 13.32
N ILE A 151 12.65 -4.72 12.00
CA ILE A 151 12.77 -3.49 11.23
C ILE A 151 11.56 -3.34 10.32
N VAL A 152 11.20 -2.11 10.01
CA VAL A 152 10.25 -1.79 8.94
C VAL A 152 11.02 -1.04 7.86
N VAL A 153 11.04 -1.61 6.66
CA VAL A 153 11.67 -1.00 5.49
C VAL A 153 10.56 -0.39 4.63
N VAL A 154 10.72 0.87 4.24
CA VAL A 154 9.79 1.60 3.37
C VAL A 154 10.56 2.13 2.17
N LYS A 155 10.27 1.61 0.98
CA LYS A 155 10.72 2.21 -0.28
C LYS A 155 9.71 3.27 -0.67
N CYS A 156 10.17 4.50 -0.88
CA CYS A 156 9.29 5.63 -1.13
C CYS A 156 9.83 6.56 -2.21
N ALA A 157 8.91 7.22 -2.90
CA ALA A 157 9.21 8.15 -3.98
C ALA A 157 8.95 9.59 -3.58
N ASN A 158 9.81 10.49 -4.05
CA ASN A 158 9.68 11.94 -3.91
C ASN A 158 10.60 12.65 -4.90
N THR A 159 10.49 13.98 -5.03
CA THR A 159 11.52 14.78 -5.70
C THR A 159 12.75 14.91 -4.80
N ASN A 160 13.96 14.74 -5.35
CA ASN A 160 15.21 14.72 -4.56
C ASN A 160 15.16 13.68 -3.43
N ALA A 161 14.65 12.48 -3.70
CA ALA A 161 14.24 11.53 -2.66
C ALA A 161 15.39 11.09 -1.73
N LEU A 162 16.59 10.86 -2.27
CA LEU A 162 17.76 10.52 -1.45
C LEU A 162 18.08 11.64 -0.45
N GLN A 163 18.20 12.88 -0.93
CA GLN A 163 18.49 14.03 -0.08
C GLN A 163 17.38 14.27 0.95
N ARG A 164 16.11 14.19 0.55
CA ARG A 164 14.99 14.32 1.48
C ARG A 164 14.94 13.19 2.51
N GLY A 165 15.39 11.99 2.15
CA GLY A 165 15.53 10.87 3.09
C GLY A 165 16.59 11.17 4.15
N ILE A 166 17.73 11.72 3.73
CA ILE A 166 18.78 12.18 4.66
C ILE A 166 18.25 13.29 5.58
N ASP A 167 17.54 14.27 5.03
CA ASP A 167 16.93 15.35 5.81
C ASP A 167 15.89 14.81 6.81
N PHE A 168 15.16 13.75 6.45
CA PHE A 168 14.22 13.07 7.33
C PHE A 168 14.91 12.43 8.55
N MET A 169 16.11 11.86 8.39
CA MET A 169 16.87 11.30 9.52
C MET A 169 17.18 12.34 10.60
N ALA A 170 17.43 13.59 10.20
CA ALA A 170 17.67 14.68 11.16
C ALA A 170 16.43 15.02 12.00
N ARG A 171 15.22 14.77 11.46
CA ARG A 171 13.94 15.01 12.14
C ARG A 171 13.50 13.84 13.00
N MET A 172 13.91 12.63 12.62
CA MET A 172 13.51 11.38 13.27
C MET A 172 14.75 10.58 13.74
N PRO A 173 15.31 10.94 14.91
CA PRO A 173 16.42 10.20 15.51
C PRO A 173 16.09 8.71 15.63
N GLY A 174 17.01 7.86 15.18
CA GLY A 174 16.84 6.40 15.17
C GLY A 174 16.31 5.82 13.87
N ALA A 175 15.72 6.64 12.99
CA ALA A 175 15.41 6.21 11.63
C ALA A 175 16.70 6.17 10.79
N ARG A 176 16.68 5.41 9.70
CA ARG A 176 17.76 5.41 8.70
C ARG A 176 17.18 5.64 7.32
N ALA A 177 17.89 6.35 6.48
CA ALA A 177 17.54 6.53 5.07
C ALA A 177 18.75 6.14 4.23
N ALA A 178 18.49 5.56 3.06
CA ALA A 178 19.53 5.19 2.13
C ALA A 178 20.28 6.44 1.64
N GLU A 179 21.60 6.38 1.65
CA GLU A 179 22.48 7.49 1.23
C GLU A 179 22.88 7.38 -0.26
N SER A 180 22.64 6.23 -0.88
CA SER A 180 22.93 5.99 -2.30
C SER A 180 21.89 5.10 -2.98
N VAL A 181 21.85 5.12 -4.31
CA VAL A 181 20.95 4.27 -5.11
C VAL A 181 21.28 2.78 -4.92
N GLU A 182 22.55 2.44 -4.74
CA GLU A 182 22.99 1.08 -4.47
C GLU A 182 22.48 0.57 -3.11
N GLU A 183 22.42 1.45 -2.11
CA GLU A 183 21.83 1.13 -0.81
C GLU A 183 20.32 0.92 -0.88
N VAL A 184 19.61 1.76 -1.63
CA VAL A 184 18.18 1.53 -1.93
C VAL A 184 17.97 0.14 -2.52
N GLY A 185 18.78 -0.25 -3.51
CA GLY A 185 18.70 -1.57 -4.14
C GLY A 185 19.02 -2.74 -3.19
N ARG A 186 19.94 -2.56 -2.23
CA ARG A 186 20.21 -3.56 -1.19
C ARG A 186 19.05 -3.70 -0.22
N TRP A 187 18.46 -2.58 0.22
CA TRP A 187 17.35 -2.60 1.17
C TRP A 187 16.05 -3.11 0.54
N GLU A 188 15.86 -2.92 -0.76
CA GLU A 188 14.79 -3.55 -1.53
C GLU A 188 14.87 -5.09 -1.49
N GLN A 189 16.07 -5.68 -1.51
CA GLN A 189 16.22 -7.12 -1.37
C GLN A 189 15.80 -7.63 0.02
N ILE A 190 15.91 -6.81 1.07
CA ILE A 190 15.38 -7.15 2.40
C ILE A 190 13.85 -7.23 2.33
N VAL A 191 13.20 -6.28 1.65
CA VAL A 191 11.74 -6.27 1.46
C VAL A 191 11.28 -7.55 0.76
N GLU A 192 11.94 -7.94 -0.35
CA GLU A 192 11.60 -9.16 -1.07
C GLU A 192 11.79 -10.41 -0.20
N LYS A 193 12.93 -10.53 0.49
CA LYS A 193 13.18 -11.66 1.39
C LYS A 193 12.18 -11.72 2.55
N ALA A 194 11.73 -10.58 3.06
CA ALA A 194 10.75 -10.52 4.14
C ALA A 194 9.32 -10.86 3.69
N LYS A 195 9.04 -10.90 2.38
CA LYS A 195 7.80 -11.49 1.85
C LYS A 195 7.86 -13.02 1.86
N GLU A 196 9.05 -13.59 1.62
CA GLU A 196 9.30 -15.04 1.70
C GLU A 196 9.40 -15.53 3.15
N GLN A 197 9.85 -14.68 4.07
CA GLN A 197 10.05 -14.98 5.48
C GLN A 197 9.39 -13.89 6.36
N PRO A 198 8.05 -13.92 6.46
CA PRO A 198 7.30 -12.92 7.21
C PRO A 198 7.61 -13.00 8.71
N VAL A 199 7.62 -11.83 9.37
CA VAL A 199 7.70 -11.73 10.85
C VAL A 199 6.33 -11.94 11.51
N ALA A 200 5.25 -11.78 10.74
CA ALA A 200 3.88 -11.89 11.24
C ALA A 200 3.59 -13.29 11.83
N ILE A 201 2.80 -13.31 12.90
CA ILE A 201 2.46 -14.52 13.65
C ILE A 201 1.24 -15.18 13.00
N LEU A 202 1.42 -16.23 12.21
CA LEU A 202 0.35 -16.75 11.35
C LEU A 202 -0.77 -17.53 12.07
N GLY A 203 -0.54 -18.04 13.28
CA GLY A 203 -1.42 -19.01 13.95
C GLY A 203 -2.04 -18.56 15.27
N ASP A 204 -1.85 -17.31 15.69
CA ASP A 204 -2.28 -16.85 17.01
C ASP A 204 -3.73 -16.32 16.99
N PRO A 205 -4.68 -16.95 17.71
CA PRO A 205 -6.06 -16.47 17.80
C PRO A 205 -6.23 -15.17 18.59
N ASN A 206 -5.25 -14.77 19.41
CA ASN A 206 -5.23 -13.46 20.07
C ASN A 206 -4.43 -12.42 19.26
N SER A 207 -4.62 -12.45 17.94
CA SER A 207 -4.09 -11.47 17.01
C SER A 207 -5.21 -10.84 16.19
N THR A 208 -4.95 -9.68 15.61
CA THR A 208 -5.88 -9.02 14.70
C THR A 208 -5.14 -8.44 13.51
N VAL A 209 -5.79 -8.48 12.35
CA VAL A 209 -5.31 -7.81 11.14
C VAL A 209 -6.22 -6.62 10.84
N VAL A 210 -5.59 -5.46 10.65
CA VAL A 210 -6.25 -4.22 10.23
C VAL A 210 -5.73 -3.84 8.86
N ILE A 211 -6.64 -3.57 7.93
CA ILE A 211 -6.36 -3.11 6.58
C ILE A 211 -6.77 -1.64 6.48
N ILE A 212 -5.80 -0.77 6.24
CA ILE A 212 -6.05 0.64 5.95
C ILE A 212 -6.37 0.76 4.46
N LYS A 213 -7.59 1.22 4.17
CA LYS A 213 -8.14 1.26 2.81
C LYS A 213 -7.46 2.34 1.95
N PRO A 214 -7.47 2.20 0.62
CA PRO A 214 -6.79 3.11 -0.30
C PRO A 214 -7.22 4.57 -0.12
N HIS A 215 -8.52 4.84 0.07
CA HIS A 215 -9.02 6.20 0.25
C HIS A 215 -8.51 6.88 1.54
N ALA A 216 -8.20 6.12 2.59
CA ALA A 216 -7.63 6.67 3.82
C ALA A 216 -6.14 7.01 3.60
N LEU A 217 -5.41 6.16 2.87
CA LEU A 217 -4.02 6.41 2.48
C LEU A 217 -3.91 7.61 1.53
N GLN A 218 -4.84 7.77 0.59
CA GLN A 218 -4.91 8.95 -0.30
C GLN A 218 -5.12 10.26 0.47
N LYS A 219 -5.77 10.19 1.63
CA LYS A 219 -5.93 11.31 2.57
C LYS A 219 -4.77 11.42 3.57
N LEU A 220 -3.70 10.66 3.34
CA LEU A 220 -2.50 10.59 4.17
C LEU A 220 -2.76 10.15 5.61
N ALA A 221 -3.92 9.57 5.92
CA ALA A 221 -4.30 9.20 7.29
C ALA A 221 -3.62 7.92 7.81
N GLY A 222 -2.81 7.25 6.99
CA GLY A 222 -2.21 5.95 7.32
C GLY A 222 -1.41 5.99 8.62
N GLY A 223 -0.43 6.89 8.74
CA GLY A 223 0.41 6.99 9.94
C GLY A 223 -0.38 7.28 11.22
N VAL A 224 -1.33 8.21 11.16
CA VAL A 224 -2.20 8.55 12.31
C VAL A 224 -3.06 7.35 12.75
N ILE A 225 -3.60 6.58 11.80
CA ILE A 225 -4.38 5.37 12.08
C ILE A 225 -3.51 4.30 12.75
N VAL A 226 -2.32 4.05 12.22
CA VAL A 226 -1.36 3.10 12.83
C VAL A 226 -1.04 3.53 14.26
N GLN A 227 -0.74 4.81 14.49
CA GLN A 227 -0.42 5.28 15.84
C GLN A 227 -1.61 5.15 16.78
N GLN A 228 -2.83 5.38 16.31
CA GLN A 228 -4.02 5.26 17.15
C GLN A 228 -4.24 3.82 17.67
N LEU A 229 -3.87 2.80 16.89
CA LEU A 229 -3.89 1.40 17.32
C LEU A 229 -2.77 1.10 18.32
N ILE A 230 -1.56 1.61 18.09
CA ILE A 230 -0.43 1.46 19.01
C ILE A 230 -0.69 2.16 20.35
N ASP A 231 -1.22 3.39 20.32
CA ASP A 231 -1.56 4.18 21.52
C ASP A 231 -2.69 3.51 22.34
N ALA A 232 -3.45 2.58 21.76
CA ALA A 232 -4.43 1.75 22.47
C ALA A 232 -3.80 0.55 23.20
N GLY A 233 -2.47 0.42 23.17
CA GLY A 233 -1.72 -0.65 23.84
C GLY A 233 -1.48 -1.88 22.97
N LEU A 234 -1.81 -1.83 21.68
CA LEU A 234 -1.54 -2.93 20.76
C LEU A 234 -0.10 -2.87 20.24
N GLU A 235 0.54 -4.03 20.15
CA GLU A 235 1.87 -4.16 19.58
C GLU A 235 1.79 -4.61 18.14
N ILE A 236 2.57 -3.95 17.27
CA ILE A 236 2.67 -4.33 15.86
C ILE A 236 3.61 -5.52 15.68
N SER A 237 3.10 -6.62 15.14
CA SER A 237 3.86 -7.84 14.84
C SER A 237 4.10 -8.04 13.35
N GLY A 238 3.39 -7.30 12.50
CA GLY A 238 3.57 -7.33 11.06
C GLY A 238 3.03 -6.08 10.39
N ILE A 239 3.71 -5.61 9.34
CA ILE A 239 3.21 -4.57 8.44
C ILE A 239 3.64 -4.88 7.02
N SER A 240 2.72 -4.66 6.08
CA SER A 240 2.97 -4.80 4.64
C SER A 240 2.16 -3.77 3.86
N LEU A 241 2.75 -3.21 2.80
CA LEU A 241 2.02 -2.49 1.77
C LEU A 241 1.79 -3.45 0.60
N THR A 242 0.52 -3.65 0.26
CA THR A 242 0.12 -4.53 -0.83
C THR A 242 -0.86 -3.83 -1.77
N ASN A 243 -0.94 -4.31 -3.01
CA ASN A 243 -1.93 -3.86 -3.98
C ASN A 243 -3.03 -4.92 -4.11
N MET A 244 -4.18 -4.63 -3.52
CA MET A 244 -5.32 -5.54 -3.48
C MET A 244 -6.02 -5.62 -4.84
N THR A 245 -6.05 -6.83 -5.40
CA THR A 245 -6.80 -7.14 -6.62
C THR A 245 -8.29 -7.38 -6.32
N SER A 246 -9.12 -7.34 -7.36
CA SER A 246 -10.54 -7.71 -7.23
C SER A 246 -10.74 -9.15 -6.76
N GLN A 247 -9.88 -10.08 -7.20
CA GLN A 247 -9.94 -11.49 -6.78
C GLN A 247 -9.63 -11.62 -5.28
N GLN A 248 -8.55 -10.99 -4.81
CA GLN A 248 -8.18 -10.99 -3.39
C GLN A 248 -9.27 -10.33 -2.54
N ALA A 249 -9.78 -9.17 -2.95
CA ALA A 249 -10.85 -8.49 -2.22
C ALA A 249 -12.14 -9.34 -2.15
N ASN A 250 -12.49 -10.05 -3.23
CA ASN A 250 -13.64 -10.94 -3.26
C ASN A 250 -13.44 -12.16 -2.35
N GLU A 251 -12.27 -12.80 -2.37
CA GLU A 251 -11.98 -13.95 -1.50
C GLU A 251 -11.96 -13.54 -0.02
N LEU A 252 -11.28 -12.44 0.31
CA LEU A 252 -11.22 -11.91 1.68
C LEU A 252 -12.64 -11.61 2.22
N LEU A 253 -13.48 -10.93 1.43
CA LEU A 253 -14.82 -10.55 1.87
C LEU A 253 -15.87 -11.65 1.69
N LYS A 254 -15.54 -12.79 1.10
CA LYS A 254 -16.49 -13.88 0.81
C LYS A 254 -17.40 -14.25 1.99
N PRO A 255 -16.93 -14.32 3.26
CA PRO A 255 -17.79 -14.60 4.41
C PRO A 255 -18.90 -13.55 4.63
N TYR A 256 -18.68 -12.31 4.21
CA TYR A 256 -19.62 -11.20 4.35
C TYR A 256 -20.64 -11.10 3.20
N LYS A 257 -20.54 -11.97 2.20
CA LYS A 257 -21.45 -11.97 1.04
C LYS A 257 -22.86 -12.33 1.49
N GLY A 258 -23.80 -11.41 1.28
CA GLY A 258 -25.19 -11.55 1.72
C GLY A 258 -25.47 -11.04 3.14
N VAL A 259 -24.42 -10.65 3.88
CA VAL A 259 -24.53 -9.98 5.19
C VAL A 259 -24.38 -8.47 5.03
N LEU A 260 -23.38 -8.03 4.27
CA LEU A 260 -23.18 -6.60 3.99
C LEU A 260 -24.17 -6.11 2.91
N PRO A 261 -24.99 -5.08 3.18
CA PRO A 261 -25.93 -4.54 2.20
C PRO A 261 -25.19 -3.93 0.99
N ASP A 262 -24.04 -3.30 1.23
CA ASP A 262 -23.22 -2.61 0.24
C ASP A 262 -22.00 -3.44 -0.15
N PHE A 263 -22.16 -4.77 -0.27
CA PHE A 263 -21.06 -5.70 -0.54
C PHE A 263 -20.23 -5.32 -1.78
N PRO A 264 -20.82 -5.01 -2.97
CA PRO A 264 -20.03 -4.70 -4.16
C PRO A 264 -19.20 -3.43 -4.02
N ASP A 265 -19.73 -2.40 -3.35
CA ASP A 265 -19.02 -1.15 -3.09
C ASP A 265 -17.92 -1.35 -2.03
N THR A 266 -18.21 -2.13 -0.98
CA THR A 266 -17.21 -2.46 0.07
C THR A 266 -16.04 -3.23 -0.53
N MET A 267 -16.30 -4.21 -1.39
CA MET A 267 -15.25 -4.95 -2.11
C MET A 267 -14.43 -4.00 -3.01
N ARG A 268 -15.09 -3.14 -3.79
CA ARG A 268 -14.39 -2.14 -4.62
C ARG A 268 -13.54 -1.17 -3.80
N SER A 269 -13.99 -0.81 -2.60
CA SER A 269 -13.26 0.09 -1.70
C SER A 269 -11.94 -0.47 -1.18
N LEU A 270 -11.73 -1.79 -1.26
CA LEU A 270 -10.48 -2.45 -0.88
C LEU A 270 -9.49 -2.57 -2.03
N MET A 271 -9.93 -2.41 -3.28
CA MET A 271 -9.07 -2.58 -4.45
C MET A 271 -8.06 -1.42 -4.55
N GLY A 272 -6.80 -1.75 -4.85
CA GLY A 272 -5.69 -0.77 -4.91
C GLY A 272 -4.70 -0.92 -3.75
N THR A 273 -3.85 0.09 -3.57
CA THR A 273 -2.84 0.11 -2.51
C THR A 273 -3.48 0.17 -1.12
N VAL A 274 -3.14 -0.79 -0.26
CA VAL A 274 -3.55 -0.85 1.14
C VAL A 274 -2.35 -1.08 2.05
N TRP A 275 -2.46 -0.68 3.31
CA TRP A 275 -1.53 -1.10 4.36
C TRP A 275 -2.21 -2.19 5.19
N VAL A 276 -1.55 -3.32 5.32
CA VAL A 276 -2.01 -4.46 6.11
C VAL A 276 -1.13 -4.53 7.34
N LEU A 277 -1.75 -4.51 8.52
CA LEU A 277 -1.06 -4.48 9.80
C LEU A 277 -1.57 -5.60 10.68
N GLN A 278 -0.66 -6.39 11.22
CA GLN A 278 -0.97 -7.35 12.26
C GLN A 278 -0.62 -6.75 13.62
N PHE A 279 -1.56 -6.86 14.56
CA PHE A 279 -1.38 -6.46 15.94
C PHE A 279 -1.60 -7.64 16.89
N VAL A 280 -0.87 -7.61 18.00
CA VAL A 280 -0.93 -8.54 19.14
C VAL A 280 -0.89 -7.74 20.45
N SER A 281 -0.93 -8.44 21.58
CA SER A 281 -0.69 -7.88 22.91
C SER A 281 0.40 -8.69 23.62
N LEU A 282 1.26 -8.00 24.38
CA LEU A 282 2.20 -8.67 25.29
C LEU A 282 1.54 -9.13 26.59
N ASP A 283 0.35 -8.64 26.88
CA ASP A 283 -0.48 -9.06 28.01
C ASP A 283 -1.51 -10.09 27.52
N GLU A 284 -1.38 -11.33 27.96
CA GLU A 284 -2.28 -12.46 27.64
C GLU A 284 -3.73 -12.21 28.10
N GLY A 285 -3.96 -11.28 29.04
CA GLY A 285 -5.29 -10.90 29.50
C GLY A 285 -6.03 -9.92 28.59
N VAL A 286 -5.36 -9.37 27.56
CA VAL A 286 -5.95 -8.41 26.63
C VAL A 286 -6.54 -9.13 25.42
N ASP A 287 -7.83 -8.92 25.19
CA ASP A 287 -8.50 -9.32 23.96
C ASP A 287 -8.18 -8.32 22.83
N VAL A 288 -7.20 -8.69 22.01
CA VAL A 288 -6.66 -7.86 20.93
C VAL A 288 -7.73 -7.50 19.89
N VAL A 289 -8.61 -8.45 19.56
CA VAL A 289 -9.68 -8.23 18.57
C VAL A 289 -10.69 -7.23 19.11
N SER A 290 -11.10 -7.36 20.37
CA SER A 290 -12.03 -6.43 21.00
C SER A 290 -11.46 -5.01 21.08
N VAL A 291 -10.18 -4.85 21.47
CA VAL A 291 -9.51 -3.54 21.51
C VAL A 291 -9.45 -2.92 20.12
N ALA A 292 -9.02 -3.66 19.10
CA ALA A 292 -8.95 -3.13 17.74
C ALA A 292 -10.33 -2.73 17.20
N ARG A 293 -11.39 -3.51 17.49
CA ARG A 293 -12.77 -3.15 17.11
C ARG A 293 -13.25 -1.88 17.80
N GLU A 294 -12.91 -1.68 19.06
CA GLU A 294 -13.26 -0.45 19.79
C GLU A 294 -12.58 0.78 19.17
N VAL A 295 -11.27 0.68 18.88
CA VAL A 295 -10.49 1.75 18.26
C VAL A 295 -10.98 2.06 16.84
N CYS A 296 -11.31 1.04 16.05
CA CYS A 296 -11.90 1.19 14.72
C CYS A 296 -13.29 1.83 14.80
N GLY A 297 -14.12 1.38 15.74
CA GLY A 297 -15.49 1.82 15.96
C GLY A 297 -16.52 1.20 15.00
N PRO A 298 -17.79 1.65 15.07
CA PRO A 298 -18.88 1.11 14.27
C PRO A 298 -18.62 1.13 12.76
N PHE A 299 -19.10 0.10 12.05
CA PHE A 299 -18.86 -0.09 10.60
C PHE A 299 -19.28 1.12 9.75
N ASP A 300 -20.43 1.72 10.07
CA ASP A 300 -20.96 2.90 9.40
C ASP A 300 -20.36 4.19 10.02
N PRO A 301 -19.62 5.00 9.25
CA PRO A 301 -19.03 6.25 9.76
C PRO A 301 -20.04 7.23 10.36
N VAL A 302 -21.30 7.24 9.90
CA VAL A 302 -22.35 8.10 10.47
C VAL A 302 -22.65 7.65 11.91
N ILE A 303 -22.84 6.34 12.11
CA ILE A 303 -23.08 5.77 13.44
C ILE A 303 -21.82 5.93 14.31
N ALA A 304 -20.63 5.74 13.73
CA ALA A 304 -19.37 5.89 14.45
C ALA A 304 -19.21 7.30 15.00
N LYS A 305 -19.52 8.34 14.22
CA LYS A 305 -19.46 9.75 14.67
C LYS A 305 -20.36 10.03 15.85
N GLU A 306 -21.55 9.44 15.90
CA GLU A 306 -22.49 9.63 17.00
C GLU A 306 -22.08 8.87 18.26
N LEU A 307 -21.69 7.59 18.13
CA LEU A 307 -21.45 6.70 19.27
C LEU A 307 -20.01 6.76 19.80
N ARG A 308 -19.04 6.91 18.90
CA ARG A 308 -17.59 6.86 19.16
C ARG A 308 -16.84 7.91 18.31
N PRO A 309 -17.01 9.23 18.58
CA PRO A 309 -16.48 10.31 17.73
C PRO A 309 -14.96 10.26 17.48
N THR A 310 -14.20 9.64 18.39
CA THR A 310 -12.75 9.51 18.32
C THR A 310 -12.28 8.27 17.53
N SER A 311 -13.18 7.36 17.15
CA SER A 311 -12.80 6.13 16.45
C SER A 311 -12.26 6.41 15.04
N ILE A 312 -11.48 5.48 14.50
CA ILE A 312 -10.91 5.60 13.15
C ILE A 312 -12.01 5.82 12.10
N ARG A 313 -13.08 5.02 12.15
CA ARG A 313 -14.20 5.13 11.20
C ARG A 313 -14.96 6.45 11.33
N ALA A 314 -15.08 6.99 12.54
CA ALA A 314 -15.70 8.30 12.76
C ALA A 314 -14.87 9.45 12.16
N ARG A 315 -13.54 9.40 12.36
CA ARG A 315 -12.62 10.48 11.97
C ARG A 315 -12.30 10.47 10.47
N PHE A 316 -12.07 9.29 9.89
CA PHE A 316 -11.52 9.15 8.54
C PHE A 316 -12.49 8.53 7.53
N GLY A 317 -13.59 7.93 8.01
CA GLY A 317 -14.62 7.33 7.16
C GLY A 317 -15.47 8.37 6.43
N VAL A 318 -15.83 8.03 5.19
CA VAL A 318 -16.68 8.84 4.31
C VAL A 318 -18.09 8.27 4.24
N ASP A 319 -18.19 6.98 3.93
CA ASP A 319 -19.43 6.21 3.84
C ASP A 319 -19.18 4.76 4.26
N ARG A 320 -20.19 3.89 4.16
CA ARG A 320 -20.10 2.47 4.57
C ARG A 320 -19.01 1.69 3.82
N ALA A 321 -18.85 1.94 2.53
CA ALA A 321 -17.82 1.29 1.72
C ALA A 321 -16.44 1.92 2.03
N HIS A 322 -16.36 3.24 2.01
CA HIS A 322 -15.16 4.03 2.29
C HIS A 322 -15.07 4.40 3.78
N ASN A 323 -15.07 3.38 4.64
CA ASN A 323 -15.06 3.54 6.10
C ASN A 323 -13.66 3.51 6.72
N ALA A 324 -12.64 4.00 6.02
CA ALA A 324 -11.22 4.01 6.40
C ALA A 324 -10.50 2.66 6.61
N VAL A 325 -11.07 1.73 7.38
CA VAL A 325 -10.41 0.48 7.79
C VAL A 325 -11.33 -0.74 7.75
N HIS A 326 -10.75 -1.87 7.35
CA HIS A 326 -11.29 -3.22 7.60
C HIS A 326 -10.50 -3.84 8.76
N CYS A 327 -11.15 -4.51 9.71
CA CYS A 327 -10.49 -5.16 10.85
C CYS A 327 -11.21 -6.48 11.16
N CYS A 328 -10.55 -7.41 11.85
CA CYS A 328 -11.20 -8.63 12.32
C CYS A 328 -12.38 -8.31 13.24
N ASP A 329 -13.49 -9.02 13.04
CA ASP A 329 -14.68 -9.02 13.87
C ASP A 329 -14.68 -10.18 14.88
N LEU A 330 -14.01 -11.29 14.55
CA LEU A 330 -13.93 -12.52 15.36
C LEU A 330 -12.47 -12.96 15.60
N HIS A 331 -12.20 -13.65 16.72
CA HIS A 331 -10.88 -14.22 17.06
C HIS A 331 -10.32 -15.16 15.99
N GLU A 332 -11.18 -15.98 15.38
CA GLU A 332 -10.79 -16.91 14.32
C GLU A 332 -10.27 -16.20 13.05
N GLU A 333 -10.62 -14.92 12.86
CA GLU A 333 -10.17 -14.16 11.69
C GLU A 333 -8.72 -13.69 11.79
N GLY A 334 -8.16 -13.56 13.00
CA GLY A 334 -6.77 -13.17 13.21
C GLY A 334 -5.81 -14.08 12.44
N PRO A 335 -5.81 -15.40 12.70
CA PRO A 335 -5.03 -16.37 11.94
C PRO A 335 -5.38 -16.40 10.45
N LEU A 336 -6.67 -16.36 10.09
CA LEU A 336 -7.10 -16.44 8.69
C LEU A 336 -6.55 -15.28 7.86
N TYR A 337 -6.67 -14.05 8.37
CA TYR A 337 -6.20 -12.87 7.66
C TYR A 337 -4.68 -12.80 7.67
N SER A 338 -4.04 -13.22 8.77
CA SER A 338 -2.58 -13.27 8.85
C SER A 338 -2.01 -14.22 7.80
N ASN A 339 -2.60 -15.41 7.65
CA ASN A 339 -2.25 -16.33 6.58
C ASN A 339 -2.53 -15.75 5.19
N PHE A 340 -3.69 -15.12 4.99
CA PHE A 340 -4.05 -14.55 3.69
C PHE A 340 -3.04 -13.50 3.18
N PHE A 341 -2.48 -12.69 4.08
CA PHE A 341 -1.61 -11.57 3.71
C PHE A 341 -0.12 -11.82 3.87
N PHE A 342 0.28 -12.67 4.81
CA PHE A 342 1.68 -12.85 5.17
C PHE A 342 2.22 -14.24 4.86
N ARG A 343 1.38 -15.26 4.60
CA ARG A 343 1.90 -16.59 4.23
C ARG A 343 2.59 -16.51 2.86
N PRO A 344 3.83 -17.00 2.72
CA PRO A 344 4.50 -17.06 1.42
C PRO A 344 3.76 -18.02 0.47
N GLU A 345 3.72 -17.70 -0.83
CA GLU A 345 3.01 -18.48 -1.85
C GLU A 345 3.57 -19.91 -2.03
N ASP A 346 4.82 -20.18 -1.62
CA ASP A 346 5.54 -21.45 -1.83
C ASP A 346 5.57 -22.39 -0.62
N VAL A 347 4.84 -22.10 0.46
CA VAL A 347 4.73 -23.03 1.61
C VAL A 347 3.46 -23.86 1.44
N ASP A 348 3.50 -24.83 0.54
CA ASP A 348 2.56 -25.96 0.55
C ASP A 348 2.76 -26.76 1.85
N GLU A 349 1.65 -27.13 2.49
CA GLU A 349 1.58 -27.96 3.72
C GLU A 349 2.03 -29.41 3.50
#